data_AF-A0A2A3YK83-F1
#
_entry.id   AF-A0A2A3YK83-F1
#
_cell.length_a   1.000
_cell.length_b   1.000
_cell.length_c   1.000
_cell.angle_alpha   90.00
_cell.angle_beta   90.00
_cell.angle_gamma   90.00
#
_symmetry.space_group_name_H-M   'P 1'
#
loop_
_entity.id
_entity.type
_entity.pdbx_description
1 polymer ?
#
loop_
_entity_poly.entity_id
_entity_poly.type
_entity_poly.pdbx_seq_one_letter_code
_entity_poly.pdbx_strand_id
1 'polypeptide(L)'
;MEALRAADGDAWTHQQSHASLARYLLEETYEVLEVIDDPGAHGPQALRDELGDLLFQILFHARVGEEADPAWDIDDVARAFTAKMERRNPHIFGERRDRALEDRGDVGQIVAQWHAVKAAEREAAGAIAAQGPVWFEGIPVDLPSLQTAAKVVHRARSEGRLDELLAAADEAAAAADGADWGADLGRDLLDLAVRAEARDDDPETALRALLARTRSMIEAGPDSH
;
A
#
# COMPACT_ATOMS: atom_id res chain seq x y z
N MET A 1 2.46 -7.64 -25.12
CA MET A 1 2.65 -8.88 -24.34
C MET A 1 2.48 -10.14 -25.17
N GLU A 2 1.41 -10.25 -25.97
CA GLU A 2 1.17 -11.44 -26.82
C GLU A 2 2.37 -11.79 -27.72
N ALA A 3 2.91 -10.83 -28.47
CA ALA A 3 4.09 -11.05 -29.31
C ALA A 3 5.33 -11.50 -28.51
N LEU A 4 5.49 -11.06 -27.26
CA LEU A 4 6.63 -11.45 -26.42
C LEU A 4 6.53 -12.91 -25.98
N ARG A 5 5.33 -13.41 -25.63
CA ARG A 5 5.08 -14.82 -25.29
C ARG A 5 4.44 -15.63 -26.43
N ALA A 6 4.62 -15.19 -27.69
CA ALA A 6 4.22 -15.98 -28.87
C ALA A 6 5.15 -17.19 -29.01
N ALA A 7 4.80 -18.19 -29.84
CA ALA A 7 5.62 -19.39 -30.00
C ALA A 7 7.06 -19.12 -30.47
N ASP A 8 7.26 -18.04 -31.23
CA ASP A 8 8.54 -17.50 -31.70
C ASP A 8 9.01 -16.27 -30.90
N GLY A 9 8.35 -16.00 -29.77
CA GLY A 9 8.64 -14.89 -28.87
C GLY A 9 9.89 -15.08 -28.02
N ASP A 10 10.07 -14.21 -27.03
CA ASP A 10 11.26 -14.18 -26.19
C ASP A 10 11.28 -15.37 -25.20
N ALA A 11 12.37 -16.14 -25.28
CA ALA A 11 12.59 -17.32 -24.45
C ALA A 11 12.67 -16.98 -22.95
N TRP A 12 13.13 -15.77 -22.59
CA TRP A 12 13.12 -15.36 -21.19
C TRP A 12 11.68 -15.12 -20.71
N THR A 13 10.84 -14.45 -21.50
CA THR A 13 9.44 -14.25 -21.09
C THR A 13 8.65 -15.55 -20.94
N HIS A 14 8.93 -16.57 -21.74
CA HIS A 14 8.31 -17.89 -21.61
C HIS A 14 8.61 -18.58 -20.28
N GLN A 15 9.81 -18.38 -19.75
CA GLN A 15 10.25 -19.00 -18.50
C GLN A 15 9.72 -18.32 -17.24
N GLN A 16 9.04 -17.17 -17.39
CA GLN A 16 8.55 -16.41 -16.23
C GLN A 16 7.26 -16.99 -15.67
N SER A 17 7.13 -16.88 -14.35
CA SER A 17 5.94 -17.19 -13.56
C SER A 17 5.63 -16.01 -12.66
N HIS A 18 4.45 -15.97 -12.03
CA HIS A 18 4.14 -14.92 -11.05
C HIS A 18 5.19 -14.82 -9.94
N ALA A 19 5.72 -15.96 -9.47
CA ALA A 19 6.72 -15.99 -8.41
C ALA A 19 8.08 -15.43 -8.88
N SER A 20 8.51 -15.74 -10.11
CA SER A 20 9.78 -15.22 -10.63
C SER A 20 9.70 -13.73 -11.00
N LEU A 21 8.49 -13.23 -11.31
CA LEU A 21 8.23 -11.83 -11.63
C LEU A 21 8.12 -10.93 -10.38
N ALA A 22 7.78 -11.50 -9.21
CA ALA A 22 7.55 -10.72 -7.99
C ALA A 22 8.73 -9.82 -7.58
N ARG A 23 9.97 -10.25 -7.83
CA ARG A 23 11.17 -9.42 -7.56
C ARG A 23 11.21 -8.17 -8.44
N TYR A 24 10.85 -8.28 -9.71
CA TYR A 24 10.87 -7.16 -10.64
C TYR A 24 9.74 -6.20 -10.31
N LEU A 25 8.55 -6.71 -9.99
CA LEU A 25 7.46 -5.86 -9.49
C LEU A 25 7.87 -5.03 -8.26
N LEU A 26 8.65 -5.62 -7.35
CA LEU A 26 9.18 -4.92 -6.18
C LEU A 26 10.21 -3.85 -6.59
N GLU A 27 11.16 -4.20 -7.47
CA GLU A 27 12.16 -3.29 -8.03
C GLU A 27 11.49 -2.09 -8.68
N GLU A 28 10.59 -2.29 -9.66
CA GLU A 28 9.88 -1.19 -10.34
C GLU A 28 9.05 -0.34 -9.37
N THR A 29 8.48 -0.95 -8.33
CA THR A 29 7.76 -0.20 -7.29
C THR A 29 8.70 0.76 -6.58
N TYR A 30 9.91 0.31 -6.22
CA TYR A 30 10.89 1.17 -5.55
C TYR A 30 11.52 2.21 -6.48
N GLU A 31 11.67 1.93 -7.78
CA GLU A 31 12.15 2.91 -8.76
C GLU A 31 11.13 4.05 -8.97
N VAL A 32 9.83 3.72 -9.07
CA VAL A 32 8.76 4.73 -9.05
C VAL A 32 8.81 5.57 -7.76
N LEU A 33 9.00 4.92 -6.62
CA LEU A 33 9.08 5.57 -5.33
C LEU A 33 10.30 6.49 -5.19
N GLU A 34 11.45 6.11 -5.73
CA GLU A 34 12.67 6.92 -5.77
C GLU A 34 12.41 8.25 -6.49
N VAL A 35 11.77 8.19 -7.66
CA VAL A 35 11.43 9.40 -8.43
C VAL A 35 10.44 10.30 -7.70
N ILE A 36 9.45 9.73 -7.01
CA ILE A 36 8.48 10.48 -6.20
C ILE A 36 9.15 11.15 -5.00
N ASP A 37 10.14 10.48 -4.41
CA ASP A 37 10.80 10.93 -3.19
C ASP A 37 11.78 12.07 -3.43
N ASP A 38 12.38 12.18 -4.61
CA ASP A 38 13.22 13.33 -4.97
C ASP A 38 13.00 13.81 -6.41
N PRO A 39 11.84 14.40 -6.73
CA PRO A 39 11.52 14.79 -8.10
C PRO A 39 12.48 15.82 -8.70
N GLY A 40 13.25 16.54 -7.87
CA GLY A 40 14.24 17.52 -8.33
C GLY A 40 15.54 16.89 -8.81
N ALA A 41 15.90 15.72 -8.27
CA ALA A 41 17.05 14.93 -8.73
C ALA A 41 16.76 14.21 -10.05
N HIS A 42 15.49 14.01 -10.40
CA HIS A 42 15.06 13.31 -11.60
C HIS A 42 14.49 14.27 -12.66
N GLY A 43 14.64 13.92 -13.94
CA GLY A 43 14.06 14.70 -15.04
C GLY A 43 12.52 14.62 -15.07
N PRO A 44 11.83 15.56 -15.73
CA PRO A 44 10.36 15.62 -15.78
C PRO A 44 9.70 14.42 -16.49
N GLN A 45 10.49 13.58 -17.17
CA GLN A 45 10.00 12.37 -17.85
C GLN A 45 10.17 11.10 -16.99
N ALA A 46 11.06 11.11 -16.00
CA ALA A 46 11.44 9.92 -15.24
C ALA A 46 10.21 9.20 -14.65
N LEU A 47 9.32 9.93 -13.99
CA LEU A 47 8.13 9.33 -13.36
C LEU A 47 7.24 8.62 -14.38
N ARG A 48 7.15 9.15 -15.61
CA ARG A 48 6.34 8.53 -16.67
C ARG A 48 6.98 7.21 -17.13
N ASP A 49 8.29 7.18 -17.22
CA ASP A 49 9.04 6.02 -17.68
C ASP A 49 8.94 4.90 -16.63
N GLU A 50 9.20 5.20 -15.35
CA GLU A 50 9.09 4.21 -14.25
C GLU A 50 7.64 3.69 -14.08
N LEU A 51 6.63 4.55 -14.24
CA LEU A 51 5.23 4.10 -14.24
C LEU A 51 4.91 3.19 -15.43
N GLY A 52 5.62 3.36 -16.56
CA GLY A 52 5.55 2.50 -17.71
C GLY A 52 6.09 1.11 -17.42
N ASP A 53 7.23 1.02 -16.72
CA ASP A 53 7.85 -0.25 -16.35
C ASP A 53 7.05 -0.98 -15.27
N LEU A 54 6.49 -0.25 -14.29
CA LEU A 54 5.53 -0.81 -13.35
C LEU A 54 4.26 -1.33 -14.05
N LEU A 55 3.74 -0.60 -15.05
CA LEU A 55 2.60 -1.05 -15.85
C LEU A 55 2.96 -2.31 -16.66
N PHE A 56 4.18 -2.39 -17.19
CA PHE A 56 4.67 -3.59 -17.89
C PHE A 56 4.60 -4.82 -16.97
N GLN A 57 5.00 -4.72 -15.70
CA GLN A 57 4.87 -5.83 -14.76
C GLN A 57 3.42 -6.28 -14.58
N ILE A 58 2.46 -5.36 -14.44
CA ILE A 58 1.03 -5.69 -14.33
C ILE A 58 0.55 -6.45 -15.57
N LEU A 59 0.90 -5.95 -16.76
CA LEU A 59 0.55 -6.59 -18.04
C LEU A 59 1.20 -7.97 -18.20
N PHE A 60 2.40 -8.17 -17.66
CA PHE A 60 3.08 -9.45 -17.71
C PHE A 60 2.44 -10.47 -16.78
N HIS A 61 2.09 -10.08 -15.55
CA HIS A 61 1.30 -10.94 -14.67
C HIS A 61 -0.02 -11.33 -15.33
N ALA A 62 -0.75 -10.41 -15.95
CA ALA A 62 -1.97 -10.73 -16.69
C ALA A 62 -1.74 -11.74 -17.82
N ARG A 63 -0.67 -11.57 -18.60
CA ARG A 63 -0.33 -12.51 -19.68
C ARG A 63 0.02 -13.91 -19.17
N VAL A 64 0.65 -14.02 -18.00
CA VAL A 64 0.89 -15.30 -17.31
C VAL A 64 -0.42 -15.88 -16.79
N GLY A 65 -1.35 -15.05 -16.33
CA GLY A 65 -2.68 -15.45 -15.86
C GLY A 65 -3.52 -16.17 -16.91
N GLU A 66 -3.34 -15.85 -18.19
CA GLU A 66 -4.02 -16.53 -19.30
C GLU A 66 -3.65 -18.02 -19.42
N GLU A 67 -2.52 -18.45 -18.82
CA GLU A 67 -2.07 -19.85 -18.79
C GLU A 67 -2.55 -20.59 -17.53
N ALA A 68 -3.22 -19.91 -16.59
CA ALA A 68 -3.74 -20.51 -15.36
C ALA A 68 -5.03 -21.32 -15.60
N ASP A 69 -5.47 -22.06 -14.57
CA ASP A 69 -6.79 -22.70 -14.54
C ASP A 69 -7.52 -22.36 -13.21
N PRO A 70 -8.60 -21.54 -13.24
CA PRO A 70 -9.14 -20.89 -14.42
C PRO A 70 -8.22 -19.77 -14.95
N ALA A 71 -8.17 -19.63 -16.27
CA ALA A 71 -7.43 -18.55 -16.94
C ALA A 71 -8.08 -17.19 -16.68
N TRP A 72 -7.27 -16.14 -16.64
CA TRP A 72 -7.71 -14.74 -16.50
C TRP A 72 -6.75 -13.80 -17.21
N ASP A 73 -7.23 -12.65 -17.65
CA ASP A 73 -6.44 -11.68 -18.43
C ASP A 73 -6.43 -10.27 -17.81
N ILE A 74 -5.91 -9.30 -18.56
CA ILE A 74 -5.86 -7.90 -18.12
C ILE A 74 -7.26 -7.28 -18.01
N ASP A 75 -8.20 -7.73 -18.83
CA ASP A 75 -9.57 -7.23 -18.76
C ASP A 75 -10.29 -7.77 -17.53
N ASP A 76 -9.97 -8.99 -17.07
CA ASP A 76 -10.44 -9.51 -15.77
C ASP A 76 -9.95 -8.64 -14.61
N VAL A 77 -8.66 -8.27 -14.62
CA VAL A 77 -8.09 -7.35 -13.61
C VAL A 77 -8.83 -6.01 -13.66
N ALA A 78 -9.03 -5.45 -14.85
CA ALA A 78 -9.74 -4.18 -15.04
C ALA A 78 -11.21 -4.26 -14.59
N ARG A 79 -11.93 -5.34 -14.94
CA ARG A 79 -13.32 -5.58 -14.52
C ARG A 79 -13.42 -5.69 -13.00
N ALA A 80 -12.54 -6.46 -12.36
CA ALA A 80 -12.50 -6.60 -10.92
C ALA A 80 -12.24 -5.27 -10.21
N PHE A 81 -11.32 -4.47 -10.75
CA PHE A 81 -11.04 -3.11 -10.26
C PHE A 81 -12.25 -2.18 -10.42
N THR A 82 -12.83 -2.08 -11.62
CA THR A 82 -13.98 -1.21 -11.90
C THR A 82 -15.17 -1.57 -11.02
N ALA A 83 -15.53 -2.85 -10.94
CA ALA A 83 -16.63 -3.29 -10.08
C ALA A 83 -16.39 -2.95 -8.59
N LYS A 84 -15.14 -3.04 -8.12
CA LYS A 84 -14.76 -2.63 -6.75
C LYS A 84 -14.90 -1.12 -6.57
N MET A 85 -14.48 -0.31 -7.55
CA MET A 85 -14.61 1.15 -7.49
C MET A 85 -16.06 1.59 -7.51
N GLU A 86 -16.92 0.98 -8.32
CA GLU A 86 -18.35 1.28 -8.35
C GLU A 86 -19.01 0.99 -7.00
N ARG A 87 -18.73 -0.19 -6.40
CA ARG A 87 -19.29 -0.56 -5.10
C ARG A 87 -18.83 0.35 -3.96
N ARG A 88 -17.55 0.71 -3.92
CA ARG A 88 -16.96 1.49 -2.81
C ARG A 88 -17.16 3.01 -2.93
N ASN A 89 -17.60 3.51 -4.08
CA ASN A 89 -17.88 4.92 -4.29
C ASN A 89 -19.34 5.15 -4.75
N PRO A 90 -20.34 4.77 -3.95
CA PRO A 90 -21.75 4.99 -4.32
C PRO A 90 -22.10 6.47 -4.44
N HIS A 91 -21.33 7.37 -3.83
CA HIS A 91 -21.43 8.82 -4.00
C HIS A 91 -20.99 9.33 -5.39
N ILE A 92 -20.32 8.50 -6.19
CA ILE A 92 -19.96 8.81 -7.59
C ILE A 92 -20.83 7.99 -8.55
N PHE A 93 -20.90 6.66 -8.35
CA PHE A 93 -21.46 5.71 -9.31
C PHE A 93 -22.87 5.21 -8.96
N GLY A 94 -23.35 5.46 -7.73
CA GLY A 94 -24.64 4.94 -7.27
C GLY A 94 -25.85 5.69 -7.84
N GLU A 95 -26.97 4.99 -7.99
CA GLU A 95 -28.24 5.58 -8.47
C GLU A 95 -28.75 6.73 -7.58
N ARG A 96 -28.43 6.69 -6.28
CA ARG A 96 -28.74 7.74 -5.31
C ARG A 96 -27.51 8.55 -4.89
N ARG A 97 -26.54 8.74 -5.79
CA ARG A 97 -25.30 9.50 -5.53
C ARG A 97 -25.54 10.87 -4.88
N ASP A 98 -26.62 11.55 -5.26
CA ASP A 98 -26.97 12.87 -4.71
C ASP A 98 -27.42 12.86 -3.25
N ARG A 99 -27.70 11.68 -2.70
CA ARG A 99 -28.10 11.46 -1.31
C ARG A 99 -27.12 10.55 -0.57
N ALA A 100 -26.02 10.17 -1.21
CA ALA A 100 -25.06 9.24 -0.63
C ALA A 100 -24.23 9.90 0.48
N LEU A 101 -24.05 11.22 0.42
CA LEU A 101 -23.34 12.03 1.40
C LEU A 101 -24.16 13.29 1.69
N GLU A 102 -24.03 13.81 2.90
CA GLU A 102 -24.67 15.09 3.27
C GLU A 102 -23.90 16.26 2.62
N ASP A 103 -22.57 16.18 2.63
CA ASP A 103 -21.69 17.07 1.89
C ASP A 103 -20.73 16.24 1.01
N ARG A 104 -20.71 16.54 -0.30
CA ARG A 104 -19.83 15.87 -1.27
C ARG A 104 -18.40 16.39 -1.25
N GLY A 105 -18.15 17.55 -0.65
CA GLY A 105 -16.82 18.10 -0.45
C GLY A 105 -16.15 17.62 0.84
N ASP A 106 -16.90 16.97 1.73
CA ASP A 106 -16.39 16.50 3.02
C ASP A 106 -15.64 15.17 2.84
N VAL A 107 -14.31 15.26 2.83
CA VAL A 107 -13.40 14.11 2.73
C VAL A 107 -13.61 13.14 3.90
N GLY A 108 -13.96 13.62 5.09
CA GLY A 108 -14.23 12.77 6.26
C GLY A 108 -15.43 11.87 6.04
N GLN A 109 -16.52 12.40 5.47
CA GLN A 109 -17.70 11.58 5.10
C GLN A 109 -17.40 10.58 3.99
N ILE A 110 -16.60 10.97 3.00
CA ILE A 110 -16.16 10.09 1.90
C ILE A 110 -15.36 8.89 2.45
N VAL A 111 -14.38 9.17 3.31
CA VAL A 111 -13.54 8.15 3.96
C VAL A 111 -14.38 7.24 4.84
N ALA A 112 -15.27 7.80 5.68
CA ALA A 112 -16.16 7.01 6.53
C ALA A 112 -17.07 6.07 5.73
N GLN A 113 -17.66 6.55 4.62
CA GLN A 113 -18.45 5.72 3.72
C GLN A 113 -17.63 4.58 3.11
N TRP A 114 -16.40 4.87 2.66
CA TRP A 114 -15.50 3.86 2.10
C TRP A 114 -15.20 2.74 3.11
N HIS A 115 -14.90 3.10 4.36
CA HIS A 115 -14.66 2.12 5.42
C HIS A 115 -15.90 1.28 5.74
N ALA A 116 -17.08 1.91 5.78
CA ALA A 116 -18.34 1.20 6.01
C ALA A 116 -18.63 0.16 4.92
N VAL A 117 -18.45 0.51 3.65
CA VAL A 117 -18.62 -0.45 2.53
C VAL A 117 -17.60 -1.58 2.64
N LYS A 118 -16.33 -1.28 2.93
CA LYS A 118 -15.29 -2.29 3.11
C LYS A 118 -15.58 -3.23 4.28
N ALA A 119 -16.15 -2.73 5.37
CA ALA A 119 -16.57 -3.56 6.50
C ALA A 119 -17.69 -4.53 6.11
N ALA A 120 -18.73 -4.03 5.43
CA ALA A 120 -19.84 -4.85 4.94
C ALA A 120 -19.39 -5.93 3.92
N GLU A 121 -18.42 -5.61 3.04
CA GLU A 121 -17.85 -6.59 2.11
C GLU A 121 -17.14 -7.75 2.85
N ARG A 122 -16.44 -7.48 3.96
CA ARG A 122 -15.78 -8.52 4.76
C ARG A 122 -16.80 -9.43 5.44
N GLU A 123 -17.86 -8.85 6.00
CA GLU A 123 -18.96 -9.61 6.62
C GLU A 123 -19.64 -10.52 5.60
N ALA A 124 -19.94 -10.01 4.40
CA ALA A 124 -20.57 -10.76 3.33
C ALA A 124 -19.69 -11.90 2.78
N ALA A 125 -18.35 -11.73 2.80
CA ALA A 125 -17.40 -12.75 2.36
C ALA A 125 -17.26 -13.93 3.35
N GLY A 126 -18.01 -13.92 4.45
CA GLY A 126 -17.93 -14.98 5.47
C GLY A 126 -16.58 -15.01 6.18
N ALA A 127 -15.82 -13.90 6.13
CA ALA A 127 -14.69 -13.72 7.02
C ALA A 127 -15.26 -13.80 8.43
N ILE A 128 -14.97 -14.92 9.11
CA ILE A 128 -15.38 -15.15 10.50
C ILE A 128 -14.97 -13.88 11.24
N ALA A 129 -15.92 -13.25 11.94
CA ALA A 129 -15.56 -12.24 12.93
C ALA A 129 -14.63 -12.94 13.91
N ALA A 130 -13.31 -12.81 13.69
CA ALA A 130 -12.31 -13.38 14.56
C ALA A 130 -12.65 -12.85 15.95
N GLN A 131 -12.75 -13.74 16.94
CA GLN A 131 -12.96 -13.32 18.31
C GLN A 131 -11.63 -12.71 18.81
N GLY A 132 -11.37 -11.45 18.43
CA GLY A 132 -10.13 -10.74 18.71
C GLY A 132 -9.93 -9.53 17.78
N PRO A 133 -9.06 -8.57 18.15
CA PRO A 133 -8.76 -7.41 17.32
C PRO A 133 -8.08 -7.83 16.00
N VAL A 134 -8.64 -7.37 14.88
CA VAL A 134 -8.25 -7.76 13.51
C VAL A 134 -7.20 -6.81 12.90
N TRP A 135 -6.56 -5.95 13.72
CA TRP A 135 -5.78 -4.82 13.24
C TRP A 135 -4.55 -5.24 12.43
N PHE A 136 -3.96 -6.38 12.78
CA PHE A 136 -2.81 -6.97 12.08
C PHE A 136 -3.21 -7.86 10.89
N GLU A 137 -4.48 -8.25 10.76
CA GLU A 137 -4.91 -9.21 9.73
C GLU A 137 -4.85 -8.62 8.32
N GLY A 138 -4.28 -9.37 7.38
CA GLY A 138 -4.17 -8.94 5.98
C GLY A 138 -3.23 -7.74 5.77
N ILE A 139 -2.36 -7.42 6.73
CA ILE A 139 -1.17 -6.60 6.48
C ILE A 139 -0.07 -7.55 5.97
N PRO A 140 0.51 -7.32 4.79
CA PRO A 140 1.61 -8.14 4.29
C PRO A 140 2.76 -8.18 5.29
N VAL A 141 3.31 -9.36 5.53
CA VAL A 141 4.42 -9.56 6.47
C VAL A 141 5.70 -8.83 6.06
N ASP A 142 5.88 -8.61 4.75
CA ASP A 142 7.04 -7.94 4.17
C ASP A 142 6.87 -6.40 4.10
N LEU A 143 5.76 -5.86 4.59
CA LEU A 143 5.53 -4.42 4.60
C LEU A 143 6.46 -3.75 5.62
N PRO A 144 7.13 -2.63 5.27
CA PRO A 144 8.02 -1.92 6.20
C PRO A 144 7.35 -1.62 7.54
N SER A 145 8.11 -1.72 8.63
CA SER A 145 7.58 -1.69 9.99
C SER A 145 6.85 -0.38 10.33
N LEU A 146 7.33 0.78 9.86
CA LEU A 146 6.66 2.07 10.12
C LEU A 146 5.32 2.16 9.38
N GLN A 147 5.26 1.67 8.14
CA GLN A 147 4.03 1.62 7.38
C GLN A 147 3.03 0.62 7.97
N THR A 148 3.53 -0.52 8.46
CA THR A 148 2.73 -1.50 9.23
C THR A 148 2.16 -0.85 10.48
N ALA A 149 3.00 -0.17 11.28
CA ALA A 149 2.57 0.52 12.49
C ALA A 149 1.48 1.56 12.19
N ALA A 150 1.66 2.42 11.18
CA ALA A 150 0.65 3.40 10.78
C ALA A 150 -0.69 2.74 10.39
N LYS A 151 -0.66 1.63 9.63
CA LYS A 151 -1.88 0.88 9.27
C LYS A 151 -2.58 0.26 10.47
N VAL A 152 -1.82 -0.32 11.40
CA VAL A 152 -2.37 -0.93 12.62
C VAL A 152 -3.01 0.15 13.50
N VAL A 153 -2.31 1.26 13.72
CA VAL A 153 -2.81 2.42 14.47
C VAL A 153 -4.10 2.95 13.85
N HIS A 154 -4.12 3.17 12.54
CA HIS A 154 -5.29 3.67 11.83
C HIS A 154 -6.52 2.76 12.03
N ARG A 155 -6.32 1.44 11.94
CA ARG A 155 -7.38 0.45 12.17
C ARG A 155 -7.87 0.44 13.62
N ALA A 156 -6.94 0.42 14.58
CA ALA A 156 -7.28 0.45 16.00
C ALA A 156 -8.04 1.73 16.37
N ARG A 157 -7.61 2.90 15.84
CA ARG A 157 -8.31 4.17 16.03
C ARG A 157 -9.70 4.17 15.40
N SER A 158 -9.85 3.67 14.17
CA SER A 158 -11.13 3.58 13.47
C SER A 158 -12.16 2.72 14.21
N GLU A 159 -11.70 1.74 14.99
CA GLU A 159 -12.54 0.90 15.86
C GLU A 159 -12.68 1.44 17.29
N GLY A 160 -12.09 2.61 17.61
CA GLY A 160 -12.13 3.20 18.95
C GLY A 160 -11.31 2.46 20.01
N ARG A 161 -10.32 1.67 19.59
CA ARG A 161 -9.52 0.76 20.43
C ARG A 161 -8.02 1.05 20.41
N LEU A 162 -7.65 2.29 20.10
CA LEU A 162 -6.24 2.72 20.11
C LEU A 162 -5.59 2.54 21.49
N ASP A 163 -6.30 2.85 22.57
CA ASP A 163 -5.77 2.72 23.93
C ASP A 163 -5.43 1.27 24.29
N GLU A 164 -6.19 0.31 23.76
CA GLU A 164 -5.93 -1.12 23.95
C GLU A 164 -4.66 -1.56 23.20
N LEU A 165 -4.45 -1.07 21.96
CA LEU A 165 -3.22 -1.31 21.21
C LEU A 165 -2.00 -0.75 21.97
N LEU A 166 -2.11 0.49 22.47
CA LEU A 166 -0.99 1.14 23.17
C LEU A 166 -0.69 0.45 24.50
N ALA A 167 -1.71 0.04 25.26
CA ALA A 167 -1.51 -0.73 26.49
C ALA A 167 -0.81 -2.08 26.23
N ALA A 168 -1.19 -2.79 25.16
CA ALA A 168 -0.54 -4.03 24.77
C ALA A 168 0.91 -3.80 24.32
N ALA A 169 1.19 -2.70 23.61
CA ALA A 169 2.54 -2.32 23.23
C ALA A 169 3.41 -1.94 24.45
N ASP A 170 2.85 -1.25 25.44
CA ASP A 170 3.52 -0.92 26.69
C ASP A 170 3.85 -2.19 27.51
N GLU A 171 2.92 -3.14 27.59
CA GLU A 171 3.16 -4.43 28.24
C GLU A 171 4.26 -5.23 27.53
N ALA A 172 4.22 -5.29 26.21
CA ALA A 172 5.26 -5.94 25.42
C ALA A 172 6.63 -5.27 25.63
N ALA A 173 6.67 -3.93 25.64
CA ALA A 173 7.90 -3.19 25.85
C ALA A 173 8.49 -3.35 27.27
N ALA A 174 7.63 -3.62 28.27
CA ALA A 174 8.03 -3.87 29.65
C ALA A 174 8.46 -5.34 29.93
N ALA A 175 8.47 -6.21 28.93
CA ALA A 175 8.89 -7.60 29.07
C ALA A 175 10.35 -7.70 29.56
N ALA A 176 10.69 -8.80 30.24
CA ALA A 176 12.00 -8.98 30.87
C ALA A 176 13.17 -8.96 29.86
N ASP A 177 12.91 -9.38 28.63
CA ASP A 177 13.83 -9.36 27.49
C ASP A 177 13.69 -8.08 26.63
N GLY A 178 12.87 -7.11 27.04
CA GLY A 178 12.59 -5.87 26.30
C GLY A 178 13.85 -5.14 25.85
N ALA A 179 14.85 -5.07 26.73
CA ALA A 179 16.12 -4.42 26.43
C ALA A 179 16.91 -5.14 25.32
N ASP A 180 16.76 -6.46 25.17
CA ASP A 180 17.53 -7.25 24.21
C ASP A 180 17.14 -6.94 22.75
N TRP A 181 15.90 -6.49 22.53
CA TRP A 181 15.37 -6.13 21.21
C TRP A 181 15.06 -4.64 21.04
N GLY A 182 15.41 -3.79 22.01
CA GLY A 182 15.24 -2.34 21.93
C GLY A 182 13.81 -1.86 22.10
N ALA A 183 13.11 -2.40 23.10
CA ALA A 183 11.71 -2.12 23.40
C ALA A 183 11.34 -0.64 23.54
N ASP A 184 12.19 0.14 24.19
CA ASP A 184 12.03 1.58 24.37
C ASP A 184 11.98 2.31 23.03
N LEU A 185 12.97 2.04 22.17
CA LEU A 185 13.03 2.61 20.83
C LEU A 185 11.84 2.16 19.96
N GLY A 186 11.47 0.88 20.02
CA GLY A 186 10.30 0.37 19.31
C GLY A 186 9.01 1.08 19.72
N ARG A 187 8.84 1.37 21.02
CA ARG A 187 7.70 2.09 21.54
C ARG A 187 7.69 3.57 21.12
N ASP A 188 8.85 4.23 21.12
CA ASP A 188 9.01 5.61 20.64
C ASP A 188 8.66 5.74 19.14
N LEU A 189 9.07 4.75 18.33
CA LEU A 189 8.72 4.69 16.91
C LEU A 189 7.22 4.48 16.70
N LEU A 190 6.56 3.69 17.55
CA LEU A 190 5.10 3.57 17.52
C LEU A 190 4.42 4.90 17.88
N ASP A 191 4.93 5.66 18.85
CA ASP A 191 4.40 7.01 19.16
C ASP A 191 4.58 8.00 18.00
N LEU A 192 5.67 7.88 17.23
CA LEU A 192 5.84 8.64 15.99
C LEU A 192 4.81 8.23 14.94
N ALA A 193 4.55 6.93 14.77
CA ALA A 193 3.52 6.45 13.86
C ALA A 193 2.11 6.91 14.26
N VAL A 194 1.79 6.96 15.56
CA VAL A 194 0.53 7.51 16.08
C VAL A 194 0.37 8.99 15.74
N ARG A 195 1.45 9.77 15.89
CA ARG A 195 1.45 11.19 15.53
C ARG A 195 1.33 11.43 14.03
N ALA A 196 1.98 10.60 13.22
CA ALA A 196 1.88 10.66 11.76
C ALA A 196 0.46 10.33 11.30
N GLU A 197 -0.13 9.23 11.79
CA GLU A 197 -1.49 8.81 11.44
C GLU A 197 -2.54 9.86 11.82
N ALA A 198 -2.40 10.53 12.98
CA ALA A 198 -3.29 11.61 13.38
C ALA A 198 -3.27 12.84 12.44
N ARG A 199 -2.25 12.93 11.58
CA ARG A 199 -2.08 13.98 10.56
C ARG A 199 -2.37 13.47 9.15
N ASP A 200 -2.79 12.22 9.01
CA ASP A 200 -2.91 11.52 7.71
C ASP A 200 -1.58 11.42 6.95
N ASP A 201 -0.46 11.41 7.68
CA ASP A 201 0.89 11.25 7.13
C ASP A 201 1.32 9.77 7.21
N ASP A 202 1.97 9.26 6.15
CA ASP A 202 2.64 7.95 6.18
C ASP A 202 4.11 8.10 6.66
N PRO A 203 4.46 7.58 7.85
CA PRO A 203 5.78 7.79 8.45
C PRO A 203 6.91 7.13 7.65
N GLU A 204 6.64 6.01 6.98
CA GLU A 204 7.62 5.33 6.12
C GLU A 204 7.99 6.21 4.92
N THR A 205 7.00 6.72 4.20
CA THR A 205 7.22 7.66 3.09
C THR A 205 7.92 8.94 3.55
N ALA A 206 7.52 9.51 4.69
CA ALA A 206 8.16 10.71 5.22
C ALA A 206 9.65 10.52 5.48
N LEU A 207 10.04 9.38 6.07
CA LEU A 207 11.44 9.07 6.33
C LEU A 207 12.19 8.75 5.03
N ARG A 208 11.63 7.92 4.14
CA ARG A 208 12.24 7.54 2.87
C ARG A 208 12.56 8.78 2.01
N ALA A 209 11.59 9.69 1.89
CA ALA A 209 11.73 10.89 1.10
C ALA A 209 12.69 11.92 1.71
N LEU A 210 12.82 11.96 3.05
CA LEU A 210 13.85 12.76 3.72
C LEU A 210 15.25 12.21 3.43
N LEU A 211 15.43 10.88 3.54
CA LEU A 211 16.72 10.24 3.32
C LEU A 211 17.20 10.36 1.86
N ALA A 212 16.29 10.21 0.90
CA ALA A 212 16.58 10.42 -0.53
C ALA A 212 17.12 11.82 -0.79
N ARG A 213 16.39 12.86 -0.39
CA ARG A 213 16.81 14.26 -0.55
C ARG A 213 18.09 14.59 0.21
N THR A 214 18.26 14.04 1.41
CA THR A 214 19.49 14.23 2.20
C THR A 214 20.70 13.65 1.47
N ARG A 215 20.56 12.47 0.86
CA ARG A 215 21.61 11.86 0.04
C ARG A 215 21.98 12.77 -1.14
N SER A 216 20.99 13.22 -1.92
CA SER A 216 21.20 14.11 -3.06
C SER A 216 21.93 15.39 -2.66
N MET A 217 21.57 15.99 -1.51
CA MET A 217 22.24 17.18 -1.00
C MET A 217 23.71 16.94 -0.63
N ILE A 218 24.02 15.80 -0.01
CA ILE A 218 25.41 15.44 0.34
C ILE A 218 26.24 15.19 -0.92
N GLU A 219 25.66 14.50 -1.91
CA GLU A 219 26.33 14.16 -3.17
C GLU A 219 26.57 15.38 -4.07
N ALA A 220 25.68 16.39 -4.05
CA ALA A 220 25.83 17.62 -4.81
C ALA A 220 27.01 18.52 -4.34
N GLY A 221 27.53 18.29 -3.12
CA GLY A 221 28.65 19.05 -2.55
C GLY A 221 28.31 20.52 -2.20
N PRO A 222 29.17 21.20 -1.42
CA PRO A 222 28.91 22.56 -0.94
C PRO A 222 29.00 23.68 -2.00
N ASP A 223 29.46 23.39 -3.22
CA ASP A 223 29.77 24.41 -4.25
C ASP A 223 28.69 24.54 -5.35
N SER A 224 27.50 23.96 -5.17
CA SER A 224 26.45 23.89 -6.20
C SER A 224 25.35 24.97 -6.09
N HIS A 225 25.58 26.07 -5.37
CA HIS A 225 24.66 27.20 -5.23
C HIS A 225 25.22 28.51 -5.75
#